data_AF-A0A1U8IDJ2-F1
#
_entry.id   AF-A0A1U8IDJ2-F1
#
_cell.length_a   1.000
_cell.length_b   1.000
_cell.length_c   1.000
_cell.angle_alpha   90.00
_cell.angle_beta   90.00
_cell.angle_gamma   90.00
#
_symmetry.space_group_name_H-M   'P 1'
#
loop_
_entity.id
_entity.type
_entity.pdbx_description
1 polymer ?
#
loop_
_entity_poly.entity_id
_entity_poly.type
_entity_poly.pdbx_seq_one_letter_code
_entity_poly.pdbx_strand_id
1 'polypeptide(L)'
;MGESFEGEVKRFWDWARGDIYVNLERVRKGLCDWVKMVRRKMDWIKRDLTNKLDEVLEKEKDDDTLEELINTKIQFNLEIDKDEMFWEQRARVNWLWLGDKNKTFSHNYASQQRMMNRTKGFSMRMGE
;
A
#
# COMPACT_ATOMS: atom_id res chain seq x y z
N MET A 1 6.47 10.05 16.94
CA MET A 1 7.38 8.92 16.66
C MET A 1 6.57 7.88 15.93
N GLY A 2 6.75 7.77 14.60
CA GLY A 2 6.02 6.79 13.80
C GLY A 2 6.46 5.38 14.16
N GLU A 3 5.50 4.48 14.33
CA GLU A 3 5.73 3.04 14.47
C GLU A 3 6.44 2.54 13.19
N SER A 4 7.78 2.48 13.22
CA SER A 4 8.57 2.03 12.08
C SER A 4 8.46 0.52 11.96
N PHE A 5 8.27 0.04 10.73
CA PHE A 5 8.30 -1.39 10.39
C PHE A 5 9.53 -2.10 11.01
N GLU A 6 10.70 -1.48 10.93
CA GLU A 6 11.94 -2.03 11.49
C GLU A 6 11.87 -2.16 13.02
N GLY A 7 11.27 -1.18 13.70
CA GLY A 7 11.07 -1.20 15.14
C GLY A 7 10.15 -2.34 15.57
N GLU A 8 9.08 -2.59 14.81
CA GLU A 8 8.14 -3.68 15.06
C GLU A 8 8.75 -5.06 14.80
N VAL A 9 9.50 -5.20 13.70
CA VAL A 9 10.27 -6.43 13.39
C VAL A 9 11.24 -6.74 14.53
N LYS A 10 12.02 -5.74 14.96
CA LYS A 10 12.97 -5.90 16.06
C LYS A 10 12.25 -6.24 17.37
N ARG A 11 11.14 -5.58 17.68
CA ARG A 11 10.33 -5.87 18.88
C ARG A 11 9.85 -7.32 18.89
N PHE A 12 9.33 -7.82 17.78
CA PHE A 12 8.87 -9.21 17.69
C PHE A 12 10.02 -10.21 17.73
N TRP A 13 11.17 -9.86 17.16
CA TRP A 13 12.37 -10.68 17.16
C TRP A 13 12.99 -10.80 18.55
N ASP A 14 13.20 -9.68 19.25
CA ASP A 14 13.84 -9.63 20.57
C ASP A 14 12.99 -10.32 21.66
N TRP A 15 11.68 -10.38 21.46
CA TRP A 15 10.77 -11.07 22.36
C TRP A 15 10.70 -12.59 22.10
N ALA A 16 11.36 -13.05 21.04
CA ALA A 16 11.44 -14.45 20.69
C ALA A 16 12.62 -15.12 21.43
N ARG A 17 12.32 -16.23 22.12
CA ARG A 17 13.30 -17.02 22.91
C ARG A 17 13.49 -18.42 22.31
N GLY A 18 13.16 -18.60 21.04
CA GLY A 18 13.22 -19.88 20.35
C GLY A 18 14.38 -19.97 19.36
N ASP A 19 14.44 -21.09 18.66
CA ASP A 19 15.26 -21.21 17.47
C ASP A 19 14.80 -20.25 16.37
N ILE A 20 15.60 -20.14 15.31
CA ILE A 20 15.36 -19.22 14.20
C ILE A 20 13.98 -19.42 13.57
N TYR A 21 13.51 -20.67 13.43
CA TYR A 21 12.22 -20.96 12.81
C TYR A 21 11.05 -20.47 13.69
N VAL A 22 11.11 -20.73 14.99
CA VAL A 22 10.13 -20.24 15.96
C VAL A 22 10.10 -18.71 16.00
N ASN A 23 11.27 -18.07 15.90
CA ASN A 23 11.38 -16.61 15.89
C ASN A 23 10.78 -16.01 14.60
N LEU A 24 11.05 -16.62 13.44
CA LEU A 24 10.46 -16.19 12.17
C LEU A 24 8.94 -16.32 12.15
N GLU A 25 8.38 -17.43 12.66
CA GLU A 25 6.92 -17.60 12.70
C GLU A 25 6.25 -16.58 13.66
N ARG A 26 6.92 -16.24 14.76
CA ARG A 26 6.45 -15.18 15.66
C ARG A 26 6.47 -13.81 15.01
N VAL A 27 7.57 -13.45 14.33
CA VAL A 27 7.65 -12.19 13.58
C VAL A 27 6.56 -12.16 12.51
N ARG A 28 6.37 -13.25 11.76
CA ARG A 28 5.29 -13.35 10.76
C ARG A 28 3.92 -13.08 11.37
N LYS A 29 3.57 -13.75 12.47
CA LYS A 29 2.29 -13.58 13.15
C LYS A 29 2.14 -12.15 13.71
N GLY A 30 3.17 -11.65 14.38
CA GLY A 30 3.20 -10.30 14.95
C GLY A 30 3.00 -9.23 13.89
N LEU A 31 3.67 -9.33 12.75
CA LEU A 31 3.49 -8.42 11.62
C LEU A 31 2.08 -8.51 11.02
N CYS A 32 1.53 -9.72 10.87
CA CYS A 32 0.15 -9.90 10.41
C CYS A 32 -0.86 -9.19 11.32
N ASP A 33 -0.67 -9.26 12.63
CA ASP A 33 -1.56 -8.61 13.59
C ASP A 33 -1.31 -7.10 13.69
N TRP A 34 -0.05 -6.66 13.62
CA TRP A 34 0.31 -5.24 13.53
C TRP A 34 -0.31 -4.57 12.30
N VAL A 35 -0.25 -5.18 11.12
CA VAL A 35 -0.89 -4.64 9.90
C VAL A 35 -2.41 -4.48 10.08
N LYS A 36 -3.08 -5.43 10.74
CA LYS A 36 -4.51 -5.30 11.06
C LYS A 36 -4.77 -4.15 12.03
N MET A 37 -3.91 -3.97 13.02
CA MET A 37 -4.00 -2.87 13.99
C MET A 37 -3.82 -1.52 13.31
N VAL A 38 -2.79 -1.37 12.47
CA VAL A 38 -2.54 -0.16 11.67
C VAL A 38 -3.76 0.18 10.83
N ARG A 39 -4.32 -0.80 10.11
CA ARG A 39 -5.52 -0.58 9.29
C ARG A 39 -6.72 -0.14 10.12
N ARG A 40 -6.98 -0.78 11.27
CA ARG A 40 -8.07 -0.38 12.18
C ARG A 40 -7.88 1.06 12.70
N LYS A 41 -6.64 1.45 12.99
CA LYS A 41 -6.30 2.80 13.42
C LYS A 41 -6.57 3.82 12.30
N MET A 42 -6.16 3.53 11.07
CA MET A 42 -6.45 4.37 9.90
C MET A 42 -7.96 4.51 9.65
N ASP A 43 -8.71 3.41 9.71
CA ASP A 43 -10.17 3.42 9.55
C ASP A 43 -10.86 4.22 10.67
N TRP A 44 -10.36 4.14 11.90
CA TRP A 44 -10.85 4.96 13.01
C TRP A 44 -10.54 6.45 12.80
N ILE A 45 -9.31 6.81 12.40
CA ILE A 45 -8.92 8.21 12.14
C ILE A 45 -9.78 8.80 11.02
N LYS A 46 -9.97 8.09 9.91
CA LYS A 46 -10.83 8.54 8.81
C LYS A 46 -12.24 8.84 9.31
N ARG A 47 -12.83 7.94 10.12
CA ARG A 47 -14.17 8.12 10.68
C ARG A 47 -14.23 9.31 11.64
N ASP A 48 -13.24 9.47 12.52
CA ASP A 48 -13.15 10.60 13.45
C ASP A 48 -13.09 11.94 12.70
N LEU A 49 -12.27 12.01 11.64
CA LEU A 49 -12.16 13.20 10.79
C LEU A 49 -13.44 13.46 9.99
N THR A 50 -14.14 12.42 9.51
CA THR A 50 -15.45 12.58 8.87
C THR A 50 -16.48 13.14 9.85
N ASN A 51 -16.56 12.60 11.07
CA ASN A 51 -17.49 13.11 12.08
C ASN A 51 -17.18 14.57 12.45
N LYS A 52 -15.90 14.91 12.64
CA LYS A 52 -15.48 16.31 12.89
C LYS A 52 -15.85 17.23 11.74
N LEU A 53 -15.73 16.75 10.50
CA LEU A 53 -16.11 17.54 9.33
C LEU A 53 -17.62 17.83 9.34
N ASP A 54 -18.44 16.82 9.64
CA ASP A 54 -19.89 16.99 9.77
C ASP A 54 -20.24 17.97 10.90
N GLU A 55 -19.62 17.84 12.07
CA GLU A 55 -19.81 18.74 13.20
C GLU A 55 -19.46 20.21 12.87
N VAL A 56 -18.32 20.45 12.21
CA VAL A 56 -17.89 21.81 11.86
C VAL A 56 -18.77 22.41 10.76
N LEU A 57 -19.31 21.59 9.86
CA LEU A 57 -20.25 22.05 8.83
C LEU A 57 -21.61 22.49 9.38
N GLU A 58 -22.02 21.97 10.55
CA GLU A 58 -23.26 22.34 11.22
C GLU A 58 -23.16 23.63 12.06
N LYS A 59 -21.94 24.05 12.44
CA LYS A 59 -21.70 25.29 13.19
C LYS A 59 -21.94 26.54 12.34
N GLU A 60 -22.25 27.66 13.00
CA GLU A 60 -22.26 28.96 12.33
C GLU A 60 -20.88 29.29 11.77
N LYS A 61 -20.86 29.93 10.60
CA LYS A 61 -19.60 30.24 9.90
C LYS A 61 -18.99 31.52 10.46
N ASP A 62 -18.03 31.34 11.34
CA ASP A 62 -17.07 32.35 11.78
C ASP A 62 -15.65 32.01 11.27
N ASP A 63 -14.67 32.86 11.60
CA ASP A 63 -13.29 32.68 11.13
C ASP A 63 -12.63 31.44 11.76
N ASP A 64 -12.91 31.18 13.05
CA ASP A 64 -12.34 30.07 13.80
C ASP A 64 -12.87 28.71 13.29
N THR A 65 -14.16 28.61 13.00
CA THR A 65 -14.80 27.43 12.41
C THR A 65 -14.33 27.19 10.98
N LEU A 66 -14.04 28.24 10.22
CA LEU A 66 -13.45 28.11 8.89
C LEU A 66 -12.01 27.59 8.96
N GLU A 67 -11.21 28.06 9.92
CA GLU A 67 -9.86 27.53 10.17
C GLU A 67 -9.91 26.05 10.58
N GLU A 68 -10.80 25.69 11.52
CA GLU A 68 -11.02 24.31 11.96
C GLU A 68 -11.43 23.39 10.79
N LEU A 69 -12.29 23.89 9.90
CA LEU A 69 -12.74 23.18 8.70
C LEU A 69 -11.58 22.89 7.75
N ILE A 70 -10.76 23.91 7.45
CA ILE A 70 -9.62 23.79 6.56
C ILE A 70 -8.61 22.79 7.13
N ASN A 71 -8.26 22.91 8.41
CA ASN A 71 -7.32 22.01 9.06
C ASN A 71 -7.83 20.56 9.05
N THR A 72 -9.10 20.33 9.40
CA THR A 72 -9.72 19.00 9.38
C THR A 72 -9.70 18.38 7.98
N LYS A 73 -9.96 19.19 6.95
CA LYS A 73 -9.89 18.75 5.55
C LYS A 73 -8.48 18.40 5.11
N ILE A 74 -7.47 19.16 5.54
CA ILE A 74 -6.06 18.84 5.30
C ILE A 74 -5.71 17.49 5.94
N GLN A 75 -6.04 17.29 7.22
CA GLN A 75 -5.77 16.02 7.90
C GLN A 75 -6.48 14.84 7.25
N PHE A 76 -7.72 15.05 6.78
CA PHE A 76 -8.48 14.01 6.08
C PHE A 76 -7.80 13.61 4.78
N ASN A 77 -7.39 14.57 3.96
CA ASN A 77 -6.66 14.30 2.72
C ASN A 77 -5.35 13.53 2.98
N LEU A 78 -4.58 13.95 3.99
CA LEU A 78 -3.34 13.25 4.38
C LEU A 78 -3.59 11.79 4.79
N GLU A 79 -4.75 11.48 5.39
CA GLU A 79 -5.09 10.11 5.76
C GLU A 79 -5.56 9.28 4.55
N ILE A 80 -6.25 9.90 3.59
CA ILE A 80 -6.59 9.28 2.29
C ILE A 80 -5.31 8.93 1.51
N ASP A 81 -4.35 9.84 1.44
CA ASP A 81 -3.07 9.60 0.75
C ASP A 81 -2.32 8.40 1.33
N LYS A 82 -2.34 8.23 2.67
CA LYS A 82 -1.75 7.06 3.33
C LYS A 82 -2.47 5.76 2.96
N ASP A 83 -3.80 5.79 2.88
CA ASP A 83 -4.61 4.62 2.52
C ASP A 83 -4.37 4.24 1.04
N GLU A 84 -4.30 5.22 0.15
CA GLU A 84 -3.97 5.01 -1.26
C GLU A 84 -2.59 4.35 -1.42
N MET A 85 -1.57 4.90 -0.76
CA MET A 85 -0.21 4.32 -0.77
C MET A 85 -0.20 2.88 -0.23
N PHE A 86 -0.96 2.60 0.83
CA PHE A 86 -1.10 1.24 1.37
C PHE A 86 -1.71 0.28 0.34
N TRP A 87 -2.79 0.69 -0.34
CA TRP A 87 -3.45 -0.13 -1.34
C TRP A 87 -2.60 -0.33 -2.59
N GLU A 88 -1.86 0.68 -3.02
CA GLU A 88 -0.92 0.58 -4.14
C GLU A 88 0.18 -0.44 -3.85
N GLN A 89 0.82 -0.35 -2.67
CA GLN A 89 1.83 -1.31 -2.25
C GLN A 89 1.28 -2.74 -2.24
N ARG A 90 0.07 -2.92 -1.72
CA ARG A 90 -0.59 -4.23 -1.67
C ARG A 90 -0.96 -4.76 -3.05
N ALA A 91 -1.47 -3.91 -3.93
CA ALA A 91 -1.78 -4.26 -5.31
C ALA A 91 -0.50 -4.70 -6.05
N ARG A 92 0.61 -3.98 -5.86
CA ARG A 92 1.91 -4.33 -6.44
C ARG A 92 2.42 -5.69 -5.95
N VAL A 93 2.35 -5.97 -4.65
CA VAL A 93 2.75 -7.27 -4.08
C VAL A 93 1.86 -8.40 -4.62
N ASN A 94 0.54 -8.20 -4.63
CA ASN A 94 -0.40 -9.16 -5.20
C ASN A 94 -0.14 -9.42 -6.68
N TRP A 95 0.15 -8.37 -7.44
CA TRP A 95 0.47 -8.45 -8.86
C TRP A 95 1.77 -9.21 -9.10
N LEU A 96 2.83 -8.98 -8.31
CA LEU A 96 4.07 -9.75 -8.38
C LEU A 96 3.82 -11.24 -8.10
N TRP A 97 3.04 -11.54 -7.06
CA TRP A 97 2.74 -12.92 -6.68
C TRP A 97 1.86 -13.65 -7.71
N LEU A 98 0.84 -12.98 -8.26
CA LEU A 98 -0.01 -13.53 -9.32
C LEU A 98 0.71 -13.57 -10.68
N GLY A 99 1.56 -12.60 -10.97
CA GLY A 99 2.39 -12.53 -12.18
C GLY A 99 3.41 -13.67 -12.25
N ASP A 100 4.01 -14.05 -11.12
CA ASP A 100 4.88 -15.23 -11.05
C ASP A 100 4.11 -16.55 -11.31
N LYS A 101 2.78 -16.56 -11.09
CA LYS A 101 1.88 -17.65 -11.50
C LYS A 101 1.40 -17.53 -12.95
N ASN A 102 1.55 -16.37 -13.58
CA ASN A 102 1.13 -16.10 -14.96
C ASN A 102 2.31 -16.12 -15.95
N LYS A 103 3.33 -16.95 -15.68
CA LYS A 103 4.52 -17.16 -16.54
C LYS A 103 4.14 -17.43 -17.98
N THR A 104 3.05 -18.17 -18.22
CA THR A 104 2.57 -18.51 -19.57
C THR A 104 2.17 -17.27 -20.36
N PHE A 105 1.46 -16.31 -19.75
CA PHE A 105 1.08 -15.07 -20.44
C PHE A 105 2.30 -14.21 -20.77
N SER A 106 3.19 -13.98 -19.80
CA SER A 106 4.40 -13.17 -20.00
C SER A 106 5.35 -13.82 -21.01
N HIS A 107 5.51 -15.15 -20.97
CA HIS A 107 6.31 -15.90 -21.94
C HIS A 107 5.69 -15.84 -23.35
N ASN A 108 4.35 -15.93 -23.46
CA ASN A 108 3.65 -15.80 -24.73
C ASN A 108 3.76 -14.37 -25.29
N TYR A 109 3.62 -13.34 -24.46
CA TYR A 109 3.78 -11.94 -24.85
C TYR A 109 5.21 -11.67 -25.33
N ALA A 110 6.22 -12.12 -24.59
CA ALA A 110 7.63 -11.99 -24.99
C ALA A 110 7.95 -12.75 -26.29
N SER A 111 7.40 -13.96 -26.47
CA SER A 111 7.52 -14.71 -27.72
C SER A 111 6.86 -13.99 -28.90
N GLN A 112 5.67 -13.40 -28.70
CA GLN A 112 5.01 -12.60 -29.73
C GLN A 112 5.82 -11.35 -30.09
N GLN A 113 6.38 -10.65 -29.11
CA GLN A 113 7.27 -9.50 -29.35
C GLN A 113 8.54 -9.91 -30.12
N ARG A 114 9.16 -11.04 -29.77
CA ARG A 114 10.31 -11.60 -30.52
C ARG A 114 9.95 -11.95 -31.97
N MET A 115 8.75 -12.46 -32.20
CA MET A 115 8.27 -12.78 -33.54
C MET A 115 8.05 -11.49 -34.36
N MET A 116 7.34 -10.50 -33.80
CA MET A 116 7.11 -9.22 -34.45
C MET A 116 8.41 -8.48 -34.78
N ASN A 117 9.38 -8.50 -33.86
CA ASN A 117 10.69 -7.88 -34.07
C ASN A 117 11.49 -8.59 -35.17
N ARG A 118 11.38 -9.93 -35.28
CA ARG A 118 11.97 -10.67 -36.41
C ARG A 118 11.32 -10.26 -37.73
N THR A 119 9.99 -10.22 -37.80
CA THR A 119 9.28 -9.84 -39.03
C THR A 119 9.63 -8.42 -39.48
N LYS A 120 9.68 -7.45 -38.54
CA LYS A 120 10.14 -6.09 -38.83
C LYS A 120 11.60 -6.06 -39.33
N GLY A 121 12.48 -6.83 -38.70
CA GLY A 121 13.88 -6.94 -39.11
C GLY A 121 14.09 -7.62 -40.47
N PHE A 122 13.20 -8.54 -40.88
CA PHE A 122 13.21 -9.14 -42.22
C PHE A 122 12.65 -8.17 -43.27
N SER A 123 11.57 -7.46 -42.97
CA SER A 123 11.00 -6.44 -43.86
C SER A 123 11.97 -5.28 -44.13
N MET A 124 12.77 -4.89 -43.13
CA MET A 124 13.84 -3.89 -43.31
C MET A 124 14.97 -4.39 -44.21
N ARG A 125 15.24 -5.70 -44.25
CA ARG A 125 16.39 -6.30 -44.97
C ARG A 125 16.08 -6.69 -46.42
N MET A 126 14.79 -6.75 -46.78
CA MET A 126 14.30 -7.10 -48.13
C MET A 126 13.86 -5.86 -48.93
N GLY A 127 13.97 -4.67 -48.36
CA GLY A 127 13.66 -3.38 -48.99
C GLY A 127 14.91 -2.58 -49.40
N GLU A 128 16.09 -3.22 -49.37
CA GLU A 128 17.35 -2.78 -50.01
C GLU A 128 17.61 -3.64 -51.25
#